data_AF-A0A8J8H6W3-F1
#
_entry.id   AF-A0A8J8H6W3-F1
#
_cell.length_a   1.000
_cell.length_b   1.000
_cell.length_c   1.000
_cell.angle_alpha   90.00
_cell.angle_beta   90.00
_cell.angle_gamma   90.00
#
_symmetry.space_group_name_H-M   'P 1'
#
loop_
_entity.id
_entity.type
_entity.pdbx_description
1 polymer ?
#
loop_
_entity_poly.entity_id
_entity_poly.type
_entity_poly.pdbx_seq_one_letter_code
_entity_poly.pdbx_strand_id
1 'polypeptide(L)'
;MANKFFKINLENGSLLRVGFGEPAQNDQIVKDAVERLGEMVAANELAGGPILKINGPASLPVAIAIAHAVGHLYEVIGVFDPKLGKYVVAVSHGNKYQPGDLVD
;
A
#
# COMPACT_ATOMS: atom_id res chain seq x y z
N MET A 1 15.79 1.86 13.71
CA MET A 1 14.52 2.50 14.08
C MET A 1 13.65 2.39 12.85
N ALA A 2 12.87 1.32 12.73
CA ALA A 2 12.04 1.08 11.55
C ALA A 2 11.01 2.21 11.40
N ASN A 3 10.70 2.60 10.16
CA ASN A 3 9.67 3.58 9.78
C ASN A 3 10.03 5.05 10.04
N LYS A 4 11.32 5.36 9.99
CA LYS A 4 11.78 6.73 10.23
C LYS A 4 11.40 7.67 9.08
N PHE A 5 11.48 7.18 7.84
CA PHE A 5 11.36 7.98 6.62
C PHE A 5 10.03 7.75 5.90
N PHE A 6 9.44 6.56 6.04
CA PHE A 6 8.15 6.21 5.50
C PHE A 6 7.32 5.45 6.54
N LYS A 7 6.07 5.85 6.71
CA LYS A 7 5.15 5.28 7.69
C LYS A 7 4.13 4.41 6.96
N ILE A 8 3.97 3.17 7.43
CA ILE A 8 2.98 2.22 6.92
C ILE A 8 2.28 1.58 8.10
N ASN A 9 0.94 1.71 8.14
CA ASN A 9 0.10 1.11 9.17
C ASN A 9 -1.15 0.49 8.53
N LEU A 10 -1.55 -0.69 9.00
CA LEU A 10 -2.80 -1.32 8.60
C LEU A 10 -3.91 -1.00 9.60
N GLU A 11 -4.99 -0.40 9.12
CA GLU A 11 -6.20 -0.13 9.89
C GLU A 11 -7.31 -1.10 9.47
N ASN A 12 -8.07 -1.60 10.44
CA ASN A 12 -9.27 -2.42 10.22
C ASN A 12 -9.05 -3.62 9.27
N GLY A 13 -7.83 -4.14 9.19
CA GLY A 13 -7.44 -5.30 8.36
C GLY A 13 -7.45 -5.09 6.84
N SER A 14 -7.84 -3.92 6.33
CA SER A 14 -8.03 -3.68 4.88
C SER A 14 -7.72 -2.26 4.40
N LEU A 15 -7.28 -1.36 5.29
CA LEU A 15 -6.87 0.00 4.94
C LEU A 15 -5.40 0.23 5.30
N LEU A 16 -4.53 0.27 4.30
CA LEU A 16 -3.12 0.58 4.45
C LEU A 16 -2.92 2.10 4.40
N ARG A 17 -2.65 2.72 5.55
CA ARG A 17 -2.26 4.12 5.61
C ARG A 17 -0.78 4.26 5.35
N VAL A 18 -0.44 5.17 4.44
CA VAL A 18 0.93 5.44 4.02
C VAL A 18 1.25 6.93 4.15
N GLY A 19 2.52 7.27 4.35
CA GLY A 19 2.93 8.67 4.39
C GLY A 19 4.41 8.88 4.67
N PHE A 20 4.89 10.09 4.38
CA PHE A 20 6.26 10.49 4.66
C PHE A 20 6.48 10.76 6.16
N GLY A 21 7.65 10.36 6.65
CA GLY A 21 8.17 10.66 7.99
C GLY A 21 9.20 11.79 7.93
N GLU A 22 10.39 11.53 8.44
CA GLU A 22 11.51 12.47 8.33
C GLU A 22 11.96 12.65 6.87
N PRO A 23 12.45 13.84 6.46
CA PRO A 23 12.95 14.07 5.11
C PRO A 23 14.09 13.12 4.74
N ALA A 24 13.96 12.45 3.59
CA ALA A 24 14.96 11.54 3.06
C ALA A 24 14.86 11.43 1.53
N GLN A 25 15.88 10.81 0.92
CA GLN A 25 15.90 10.50 -0.51
C GLN A 25 15.21 9.17 -0.79
N ASN A 26 14.71 8.99 -2.02
CA ASN A 26 13.92 7.80 -2.38
C ASN A 26 14.68 6.47 -2.17
N ASP A 27 16.01 6.45 -2.27
CA ASP A 27 16.81 5.26 -1.98
C ASP A 27 16.71 4.81 -0.52
N GLN A 28 16.48 5.74 0.41
CA GLN A 28 16.27 5.45 1.84
C GLN A 28 14.79 5.18 2.13
N ILE A 29 13.89 5.98 1.57
CA ILE A 29 12.44 5.83 1.78
C ILE A 29 11.95 4.46 1.29
N VAL A 30 12.44 3.99 0.14
CA VAL A 30 12.07 2.67 -0.40
C VAL A 30 12.59 1.54 0.49
N LYS A 31 13.82 1.62 1.01
CA LYS A 31 14.37 0.62 1.94
C LYS A 31 13.54 0.55 3.22
N ASP A 32 13.23 1.71 3.81
CA ASP A 32 12.41 1.82 5.02
C ASP A 32 11.00 1.26 4.81
N ALA A 33 10.36 1.56 3.66
CA ALA A 33 9.06 1.01 3.30
C ALA A 33 9.09 -0.52 3.13
N VAL A 34 10.09 -1.07 2.44
CA VAL A 34 10.22 -2.51 2.20
C VAL A 34 10.52 -3.26 3.50
N GLU A 35 11.39 -2.71 4.36
CA GLU A 35 11.67 -3.26 5.69
C GLU A 35 10.38 -3.38 6.50
N ARG A 36 9.57 -2.32 6.55
CA ARG A 36 8.28 -2.33 7.25
C ARG A 36 7.30 -3.35 6.71
N LEU A 37 7.14 -3.40 5.39
CA LEU A 37 6.23 -4.36 4.76
C LEU A 37 6.68 -5.80 5.08
N GLY A 38 8.00 -6.06 5.09
CA GLY A 38 8.57 -7.33 5.50
C GLY A 38 8.24 -7.69 6.95
N GLU A 39 8.38 -6.75 7.88
CA GLU A 39 7.98 -6.94 9.28
C GLU A 39 6.48 -7.28 9.41
N MET A 40 5.61 -6.53 8.71
CA MET A 40 4.16 -6.73 8.75
C MET A 40 3.74 -8.09 8.17
N VAL A 41 4.41 -8.56 7.12
CA VAL A 41 4.20 -9.90 6.56
C VAL A 41 4.68 -10.97 7.55
N ALA A 42 5.87 -10.80 8.15
CA ALA A 42 6.41 -11.74 9.13
C ALA A 42 5.55 -11.82 10.41
N ALA A 43 4.93 -10.70 10.81
CA ALA A 43 4.00 -10.61 11.92
C ALA A 43 2.57 -11.08 11.57
N ASN A 44 2.32 -11.49 10.32
CA ASN A 44 1.00 -11.85 9.80
C ASN A 44 -0.06 -10.73 9.93
N GLU A 45 0.38 -9.46 9.98
CA GLU A 45 -0.50 -8.28 9.91
C GLU A 45 -1.08 -8.15 8.49
N LEU A 46 -0.26 -8.39 7.47
CA LEU A 46 -0.66 -8.45 6.05
C LEU A 46 -1.03 -9.89 5.66
N ALA A 47 -2.11 -10.41 6.21
CA ALA A 47 -2.57 -11.79 5.98
C ALA A 47 -3.15 -12.04 4.57
N GLY A 48 -3.26 -11.00 3.74
CA GLY A 48 -3.93 -11.07 2.44
C GLY A 48 -5.46 -10.95 2.55
N GLY A 49 -6.14 -11.05 1.41
CA GLY A 49 -7.59 -10.94 1.37
C GLY A 49 -8.18 -10.48 0.04
N PRO A 50 -9.50 -10.26 -0.02
CA PRO A 50 -10.18 -9.90 -1.27
C PRO A 50 -9.83 -8.49 -1.76
N ILE A 51 -9.62 -7.54 -0.84
CA ILE A 51 -9.31 -6.16 -1.21
C ILE A 51 -8.43 -5.49 -0.16
N LEU A 52 -7.41 -4.76 -0.62
CA LEU A 52 -6.64 -3.82 0.18
C LEU A 52 -6.83 -2.41 -0.38
N LYS A 53 -7.06 -1.45 0.52
CA LYS A 53 -7.17 -0.03 0.18
C LYS A 53 -5.94 0.71 0.66
N ILE A 54 -5.25 1.43 -0.21
CA ILE A 54 -4.07 2.23 0.13
C ILE A 54 -4.47 3.70 0.15
N ASN A 55 -4.14 4.40 1.24
CA ASN A 55 -4.48 5.80 1.41
C ASN A 55 -3.32 6.61 2.02
N GLY A 56 -2.89 7.63 1.29
CA GLY A 56 -1.92 8.62 1.75
C GLY A 56 -0.86 8.95 0.70
N PRO A 57 0.01 9.93 0.97
CA PRO A 57 1.05 10.35 0.04
C PRO A 57 2.18 9.32 -0.05
N ALA A 58 2.57 8.97 -1.27
CA ALA A 58 3.72 8.13 -1.56
C ALA A 58 4.45 8.65 -2.81
N SER A 59 5.76 8.45 -2.89
CA SER A 59 6.49 8.69 -4.13
C SER A 59 6.26 7.51 -5.09
N LEU A 60 6.46 7.74 -6.39
CA LEU A 60 6.31 6.70 -7.40
C LEU A 60 7.10 5.40 -7.09
N PRO A 61 8.41 5.43 -6.75
CA PRO A 61 9.13 4.20 -6.46
C PRO A 61 8.60 3.47 -5.21
N VAL A 62 8.12 4.21 -4.20
CA VAL A 62 7.50 3.62 -3.01
C VAL A 62 6.17 2.97 -3.35
N ALA A 63 5.36 3.58 -4.20
CA ALA A 63 4.10 2.99 -4.68
C ALA A 63 4.34 1.66 -5.39
N ILE A 64 5.37 1.56 -6.23
CA ILE A 64 5.76 0.31 -6.90
C ILE A 64 6.21 -0.74 -5.87
N ALA A 65 7.03 -0.36 -4.89
CA ALA A 65 7.49 -1.27 -3.84
C ALA A 65 6.33 -1.84 -3.00
N ILE A 66 5.39 -0.98 -2.60
CA ILE A 66 4.18 -1.39 -1.89
C ILE A 66 3.35 -2.35 -2.75
N ALA A 67 3.09 -1.98 -4.01
CA ALA A 67 2.29 -2.80 -4.93
C ALA A 67 2.91 -4.19 -5.14
N HIS A 68 4.23 -4.29 -5.25
CA HIS A 68 4.92 -5.57 -5.35
C HIS A 68 4.74 -6.42 -4.09
N ALA A 69 4.89 -5.83 -2.90
CA ALA A 69 4.77 -6.56 -1.64
C ALA A 69 3.34 -7.07 -1.38
N VAL A 70 2.32 -6.26 -1.67
CA VAL A 70 0.93 -6.60 -1.37
C VAL A 70 0.20 -7.29 -2.53
N GLY A 71 0.69 -7.16 -3.76
CA GLY A 71 0.03 -7.67 -4.97
C GLY A 71 -0.12 -9.19 -4.99
N HIS A 72 0.79 -9.93 -4.36
CA HIS A 72 0.67 -11.38 -4.25
C HIS A 72 -0.18 -11.84 -3.05
N LEU A 73 -0.59 -10.91 -2.17
CA LEU A 73 -1.36 -11.21 -0.96
C LEU A 73 -2.85 -10.88 -1.12
N TYR A 74 -3.18 -9.86 -1.91
CA TYR A 74 -4.54 -9.39 -2.09
C TYR A 74 -5.02 -9.56 -3.54
N GLU A 75 -6.28 -9.99 -3.70
CA GLU A 75 -6.89 -10.12 -5.03
C GLU A 75 -7.00 -8.75 -5.72
N VAL A 76 -7.36 -7.71 -4.97
CA VAL A 76 -7.56 -6.35 -5.47
C VAL A 76 -6.82 -5.33 -4.61
N ILE A 77 -6.19 -4.35 -5.26
CA ILE A 77 -5.60 -3.19 -4.58
C ILE A 77 -6.25 -1.92 -5.12
N GLY A 78 -6.94 -1.19 -4.25
CA GLY A 78 -7.47 0.14 -4.52
C GLY A 78 -6.55 1.22 -3.96
N VAL A 79 -6.31 2.30 -4.72
CA VAL A 79 -5.50 3.44 -4.29
C VAL A 79 -6.37 4.69 -4.26
N PHE A 80 -6.38 5.40 -3.13
CA PHE A 80 -7.21 6.59 -2.97
C PHE A 80 -6.76 7.71 -3.91
N ASP A 81 -7.68 8.20 -4.73
CA ASP A 81 -7.50 9.41 -5.53
C ASP A 81 -8.22 10.59 -4.85
N PRO A 82 -7.48 11.62 -4.38
CA PRO A 82 -8.08 12.73 -3.65
C PRO A 82 -8.93 13.67 -4.52
N LYS A 83 -8.77 13.65 -5.85
CA LYS A 83 -9.59 14.45 -6.77
C LYS A 83 -10.94 13.81 -7.02
N LEU A 84 -10.97 12.47 -7.10
CA LEU A 84 -12.19 11.70 -7.26
C LEU A 84 -12.91 11.43 -5.93
N GLY A 85 -12.19 11.46 -4.81
CA GLY A 85 -12.71 11.10 -3.49
C GLY A 85 -13.05 9.62 -3.37
N LYS A 86 -12.39 8.76 -4.17
CA LYS A 86 -12.65 7.32 -4.29
C LYS A 86 -11.35 6.54 -4.41
N TYR A 87 -11.42 5.22 -4.21
CA TYR A 87 -10.29 4.33 -4.51
C TYR A 87 -10.37 3.86 -5.95
N VAL A 88 -9.28 4.04 -6.70
CA VAL A 88 -9.12 3.50 -8.05
C VAL A 88 -8.43 2.15 -7.94
N VAL A 89 -9.01 1.10 -8.53
CA VAL A 89 -8.39 -0.22 -8.60
C VAL A 89 -7.12 -0.14 -9.45
N ALA A 90 -5.96 -0.40 -8.84
CA ALA A 90 -4.65 -0.36 -9.48
C ALA A 90 -4.11 -1.77 -9.80
N VAL A 91 -4.52 -2.77 -9.03
CA VAL A 91 -4.16 -4.19 -9.24
C VAL A 91 -5.42 -5.03 -9.07
N SER A 92 -5.62 -6.01 -9.96
CA SER A 92 -6.66 -7.02 -9.84
C SER A 92 -6.16 -8.36 -10.41
N HIS A 93 -6.38 -9.43 -9.66
CA HIS A 93 -6.12 -10.81 -10.08
C HIS A 93 -7.41 -11.62 -10.28
N GLY A 94 -8.57 -11.04 -9.91
CA GLY A 94 -9.88 -11.68 -10.01
C GLY A 94 -10.71 -11.17 -11.19
N ASN A 95 -11.91 -11.73 -11.34
CA ASN A 95 -12.85 -11.34 -12.40
C ASN A 95 -13.88 -10.29 -11.95
N LYS A 96 -13.94 -9.97 -10.66
CA LYS A 96 -14.97 -9.08 -10.08
C LYS A 96 -14.69 -7.61 -10.34
N TYR A 97 -13.41 -7.21 -10.28
CA TYR A 97 -12.97 -5.83 -10.48
C TYR A 97 -11.85 -5.80 -11.52
N GLN A 98 -11.78 -4.70 -12.27
CA GLN A 98 -10.73 -4.45 -13.26
C GLN A 98 -9.93 -3.20 -12.90
N PRO A 99 -8.65 -3.11 -13.30
CA PRO A 99 -7.90 -1.87 -13.17
C PRO A 99 -8.65 -0.69 -13.77
N GLY A 100 -8.77 0.40 -13.00
CA GLY A 100 -9.56 1.58 -13.36
C GLY A 100 -10.96 1.63 -12.75
N ASP A 101 -11.49 0.53 -12.22
CA ASP A 101 -12.76 0.54 -11.48
C ASP A 101 -12.66 1.41 -10.22
N LEU A 102 -13.81 1.92 -9.77
CA LEU A 102 -13.92 2.75 -8.57
C LEU A 102 -14.59 1.99 -7.44
N VAL A 103 -14.01 2.05 -6.24
CA VAL A 103 -14.52 1.42 -5.02
C VAL A 103 -14.52 2.39 -3.82
N ASP A 104 -15.38 2.13 -2.84
CA ASP A 104 -15.50 2.87 -1.57
C ASP A 104 -14.60 2.31 -0.45
#